data_AF-A4CF47-F1
#
_entry.id   AF-A4CF47-F1
#
_cell.length_a   1.000
_cell.length_b   1.000
_cell.length_c   1.000
_cell.angle_alpha   90.00
_cell.angle_beta   90.00
_cell.angle_gamma   90.00
#
_symmetry.space_group_name_H-M   'P 1'
#
loop_
_entity.id
_entity.type
_entity.pdbx_description
1 polymer ?
#
loop_
_entity_poly.entity_id
_entity_poly.type
_entity_poly.pdbx_seq_one_letter_code
_entity_poly.pdbx_strand_id
1 'polypeptide(L)'
;MGFWELVVIFVVGLIVLGPERLPVAVRTVARWIKSVKQFGNSVQAEINEELRVHELHQNLKKAEEQGMNNLSPELQRSIAELSQAAQSVTHSFKPVEPPPEQDKKND
;
A
#
# COMPACT_ATOMS: atom_id res chain seq x y z
N MET A 1 -17.74 32.96 -6.69
CA MET A 1 -17.95 32.90 -5.23
C MET A 1 -17.29 34.11 -4.61
N GLY A 2 -18.07 35.05 -4.10
CA GLY A 2 -17.59 36.35 -3.62
C GLY A 2 -17.37 36.38 -2.11
N PHE A 3 -16.58 37.33 -1.62
CA PHE A 3 -16.39 37.55 -0.17
C PHE A 3 -17.73 37.62 0.59
N TRP A 4 -18.76 38.20 -0.03
CA TRP A 4 -20.09 38.28 0.58
C TRP A 4 -20.75 36.93 0.86
N GLU A 5 -20.52 35.93 0.02
CA GLU A 5 -21.07 34.59 0.20
C GLU A 5 -20.48 33.92 1.45
N LEU A 6 -19.17 34.07 1.67
CA LEU A 6 -18.50 33.58 2.88
C LEU A 6 -19.04 34.24 4.15
N VAL A 7 -19.31 35.54 4.11
CA VAL A 7 -19.90 36.26 5.25
C VAL A 7 -21.30 35.73 5.56
N VAL A 8 -22.15 35.50 4.54
CA VAL A 8 -23.49 34.94 4.75
C VAL A 8 -23.41 33.55 5.38
N ILE A 9 -22.54 32.68 4.85
CA ILE A 9 -22.33 31.33 5.41
C ILE A 9 -21.83 31.41 6.86
N PHE A 10 -20.93 32.35 7.16
CA PHE A 10 -20.42 32.57 8.51
C PHE A 10 -21.54 33.01 9.47
N VAL A 11 -22.36 33.99 9.08
CA VAL A 11 -23.50 34.46 9.88
C VAL A 11 -24.50 33.34 10.13
N VAL A 12 -24.86 32.56 9.11
CA VAL A 12 -25.73 31.39 9.27
C VAL A 12 -25.12 30.37 10.22
N GLY A 13 -23.82 30.08 10.09
CA GLY A 13 -23.10 29.19 10.99
C GLY A 13 -23.12 29.66 12.46
N LEU A 14 -22.99 30.97 12.70
CA LEU A 14 -23.09 31.56 14.03
C LEU A 14 -24.50 31.46 14.61
N ILE A 15 -25.54 31.61 13.80
CA ILE A 15 -26.93 31.52 14.27
C ILE A 15 -27.31 30.07 14.61
N VAL A 16 -26.94 29.12 13.75
CA VAL A 16 -27.30 27.70 13.91
C VAL A 16 -26.53 27.05 15.06
N LEU A 17 -25.21 27.26 15.10
CA LEU A 17 -24.33 26.61 16.06
C LEU A 17 -24.13 27.45 17.33
N GLY A 18 -24.24 28.77 17.21
CA GLY A 18 -23.91 29.73 18.27
C GLY A 18 -22.45 30.18 18.20
N PRO A 19 -22.15 31.48 18.50
CA PRO A 19 -20.79 32.02 18.46
C PRO A 19 -19.83 31.34 19.43
N GLU A 20 -20.34 30.87 20.57
CA GLU A 20 -19.57 30.15 21.59
C GLU A 20 -19.13 28.75 21.13
N ARG A 21 -19.88 28.12 20.22
CA ARG A 21 -19.71 26.70 19.87
C ARG A 21 -18.91 26.49 18.59
N LEU A 22 -18.95 27.45 17.66
CA LEU A 22 -18.11 27.47 16.45
C LEU A 22 -16.61 27.28 16.75
N PRO A 23 -15.98 28.02 17.69
CA PRO A 23 -14.55 27.85 17.99
C PRO A 23 -14.26 26.47 18.59
N VAL A 24 -15.21 25.88 19.33
CA VAL A 24 -15.07 24.53 19.89
C VAL A 24 -15.09 23.49 18.77
N ALA A 25 -16.01 23.61 17.81
CA ALA A 25 -16.09 22.70 16.66
C ALA A 25 -14.82 22.72 15.79
N VAL A 26 -14.31 23.92 15.47
CA VAL A 26 -13.06 24.08 14.72
C VAL A 26 -11.89 23.42 15.45
N ARG A 27 -11.77 23.62 16.77
CA ARG A 27 -10.71 22.99 17.58
C ARG A 27 -10.80 21.47 17.57
N THR A 28 -12.00 20.90 17.63
CA THR A 28 -12.21 19.45 17.57
C THR A 28 -11.79 18.88 16.22
N VAL A 29 -12.28 19.47 15.13
CA VAL A 29 -11.93 19.05 13.77
C VAL A 29 -10.43 19.23 13.50
N ALA A 30 -9.86 20.36 13.90
CA ALA A 30 -8.43 20.62 13.75
C ALA A 30 -7.57 19.61 14.52
N ARG A 31 -8.00 19.21 15.73
CA ARG A 31 -7.32 18.18 16.51
C ARG A 31 -7.36 16.83 15.81
N TRP A 32 -8.49 16.47 15.22
CA TRP A 32 -8.65 15.20 14.49
C TRP A 32 -7.76 15.17 13.25
N ILE A 33 -7.79 16.23 12.43
CA ILE A 33 -6.91 16.36 11.26
C ILE A 33 -5.43 16.31 11.68
N LYS A 34 -5.07 17.03 12.75
CA LYS A 34 -3.70 17.01 13.28
C LYS A 34 -3.27 15.61 13.74
N SER A 35 -4.17 14.88 14.39
CA SER A 35 -3.89 13.51 14.86
C SER A 35 -3.69 12.55 13.68
N VAL A 36 -4.53 12.64 12.65
CA VAL A 36 -4.36 11.83 11.42
C VAL A 36 -3.06 12.20 10.69
N LYS A 37 -2.75 13.50 10.59
CA LYS A 37 -1.49 13.96 10.00
C LYS A 37 -0.28 13.49 10.80
N GLN A 38 -0.34 13.54 12.12
CA GLN A 38 0.71 13.05 13.00
C GLN A 38 0.88 11.54 12.90
N PHE A 39 -0.22 10.79 12.81
CA PHE A 39 -0.19 9.34 12.59
C PHE A 39 0.45 8.99 11.24
N GLY A 40 0.09 9.69 10.16
CA GLY A 40 0.75 9.52 8.86
C GLY A 40 2.24 9.84 8.91
N ASN A 41 2.61 10.91 9.63
CA ASN A 41 4.01 11.30 9.80
C ASN A 41 4.80 10.35 10.73
N SER A 42 4.20 9.81 11.79
CA SER A 42 4.85 8.88 12.72
C SER A 42 5.01 7.51 12.10
N VAL A 43 3.99 7.03 11.38
CA VAL A 43 4.10 5.84 10.55
C VAL A 43 5.19 6.05 9.51
N GLN A 44 5.21 7.17 8.78
CA GLN A 44 6.31 7.45 7.83
C GLN A 44 7.69 7.55 8.49
N ALA A 45 7.78 8.08 9.72
CA ALA A 45 9.03 8.20 10.47
C ALA A 45 9.55 6.84 10.98
N GLU A 46 8.69 5.96 11.52
CA GLU A 46 9.04 4.59 11.95
C GLU A 46 9.28 3.65 10.74
N ILE A 47 8.56 3.86 9.64
CA ILE A 47 8.70 3.12 8.38
C ILE A 47 10.03 3.44 7.67
N ASN A 48 10.71 4.54 8.02
CA ASN A 48 12.00 4.93 7.43
C ASN A 48 13.20 4.31 8.15
N GLU A 49 13.00 3.71 9.33
CA GLU A 49 14.09 3.22 10.15
C GLU A 49 14.43 1.74 9.88
N GLU A 50 13.49 0.83 9.52
CA GLU A 50 13.87 -0.59 9.31
C GLU A 50 12.95 -1.53 8.45
N LEU A 51 11.67 -1.25 8.18
CA LEU A 51 10.72 -2.29 7.70
C LEU A 51 9.79 -1.86 6.54
N ARG A 52 10.34 -1.57 5.35
CA ARG A 52 9.51 -1.19 4.19
C ARG A 52 9.93 -1.78 2.84
N VAL A 53 10.22 -3.06 2.79
CA VAL A 53 10.29 -3.76 1.49
C VAL A 53 9.17 -4.80 1.35
N HIS A 54 8.74 -5.45 2.43
CA HIS A 54 7.85 -6.61 2.32
C HIS A 54 6.36 -6.27 2.14
N GLU A 55 5.83 -5.25 2.84
CA GLU A 55 4.38 -4.95 2.81
C GLU A 55 3.98 -3.92 1.75
N LEU A 56 4.89 -3.00 1.41
CA LEU A 56 4.73 -2.17 0.22
C LEU A 56 4.62 -3.05 -1.03
N HIS A 57 5.45 -4.11 -1.12
CA HIS A 57 5.38 -5.06 -2.23
C HIS A 57 4.04 -5.78 -2.28
N GLN A 58 3.40 -6.11 -1.17
CA GLN A 58 2.08 -6.75 -1.21
C GLN A 58 0.97 -5.79 -1.61
N ASN A 59 1.02 -4.53 -1.15
CA ASN A 59 0.06 -3.51 -1.56
C ASN A 59 0.28 -3.08 -3.02
N LEU A 60 1.53 -3.00 -3.50
CA LEU A 60 1.85 -2.81 -4.92
C LEU A 60 1.45 -4.03 -5.75
N LYS A 61 1.73 -5.25 -5.29
CA LYS A 61 1.34 -6.49 -5.99
C LYS A 61 -0.18 -6.60 -6.12
N LYS A 62 -0.93 -6.22 -5.09
CA LYS A 62 -2.39 -6.21 -5.14
C LYS A 62 -2.93 -5.11 -6.07
N ALA A 63 -2.29 -3.94 -6.08
CA ALA A 63 -2.61 -2.88 -7.03
C ALA A 63 -2.24 -3.26 -8.48
N GLU A 64 -1.13 -3.98 -8.66
CA GLU A 64 -0.69 -4.57 -9.93
C GLU A 64 -1.66 -5.66 -10.39
N GLU A 65 -2.10 -6.57 -9.51
CA GLU A 65 -3.13 -7.58 -9.79
C GLU A 65 -4.47 -6.93 -10.21
N GLN A 66 -4.87 -5.84 -9.55
CA GLN A 66 -6.04 -5.06 -9.97
C GLN A 66 -5.83 -4.36 -11.31
N GLY A 67 -4.61 -3.90 -11.61
CA GLY A 67 -4.23 -3.39 -12.92
C GLY A 67 -4.21 -4.48 -13.99
N MET A 68 -3.78 -5.70 -13.64
CA MET A 68 -3.64 -6.86 -14.53
C MET A 68 -5.00 -7.37 -15.04
N ASN A 69 -6.04 -7.30 -14.20
CA ASN A 69 -7.41 -7.64 -14.57
C ASN A 69 -8.02 -6.67 -15.61
N ASN A 70 -7.42 -5.49 -15.78
CA ASN A 70 -7.81 -4.48 -16.76
C ASN A 70 -6.94 -4.51 -18.04
N LEU A 71 -5.97 -5.45 -18.16
CA LEU A 71 -5.09 -5.54 -19.32
C LEU A 71 -5.76 -6.36 -20.45
N SER A 72 -5.67 -5.84 -21.68
CA SER A 72 -6.15 -6.48 -22.90
C SER A 72 -5.50 -7.87 -23.10
N PRO A 73 -6.21 -8.83 -23.72
CA PRO A 73 -5.77 -10.23 -23.83
C PRO A 73 -4.43 -10.40 -24.57
N GLU A 74 -4.03 -9.40 -25.36
CA GLU A 74 -2.71 -9.36 -26.00
C GLU A 74 -1.57 -9.26 -24.98
N LEU A 75 -1.70 -8.39 -23.97
CA LEU A 75 -0.62 -8.16 -23.01
C LEU A 75 -0.48 -9.32 -22.01
N GLN A 76 -1.59 -9.99 -21.68
CA GLN A 76 -1.56 -11.21 -20.87
C GLN A 76 -0.78 -12.33 -21.59
N ARG A 77 -0.91 -12.44 -22.92
CA ARG A 77 -0.13 -13.41 -23.71
C ARG A 77 1.34 -13.05 -23.73
N SER A 78 1.69 -11.77 -23.92
CA SER A 78 3.08 -11.33 -23.85
C SER A 78 3.70 -11.64 -22.49
N ILE A 79 3.01 -11.38 -21.39
CA ILE A 79 3.51 -11.69 -20.04
C ILE A 79 3.66 -13.21 -19.83
N ALA A 80 2.73 -14.02 -20.34
CA ALA A 80 2.82 -15.48 -20.25
C ALA A 80 4.01 -16.05 -21.04
N GLU A 81 4.23 -15.56 -22.27
CA GLU A 81 5.39 -15.96 -23.10
C GLU A 81 6.71 -15.57 -22.44
N LEU A 82 6.80 -14.35 -21.88
CA LEU A 82 7.99 -13.90 -21.14
C LEU A 82 8.23 -14.76 -19.88
N SER A 83 7.17 -15.10 -19.14
CA SER A 83 7.28 -15.97 -17.97
C SER A 83 7.75 -17.38 -18.35
N GLN A 84 7.26 -17.92 -19.47
CA GLN A 84 7.62 -19.25 -19.95
C GLN A 84 9.07 -19.31 -20.49
N ALA A 85 9.53 -18.25 -21.16
CA ALA A 85 10.92 -18.10 -21.58
C ALA A 85 11.86 -17.98 -20.36
N ALA A 86 11.44 -17.29 -19.30
CA ALA A 86 12.23 -17.17 -18.07
C ALA A 86 12.34 -18.52 -17.32
N GLN A 87 11.29 -19.34 -17.33
CA GLN A 87 11.29 -20.64 -16.66
C GLN A 87 12.13 -21.70 -17.39
N SER A 88 12.14 -21.69 -18.73
CA SER A 88 12.91 -22.67 -19.51
C SER A 88 14.43 -22.50 -19.32
N VAL A 89 14.89 -21.26 -19.16
CA VAL A 89 16.28 -20.96 -18.79
C VAL A 89 16.62 -21.49 -17.39
N THR A 90 15.66 -21.47 -16.47
CA THR A 90 15.87 -21.91 -15.08
C THR A 90 16.02 -23.44 -14.95
N HIS A 91 15.26 -24.24 -15.73
CA HIS A 91 15.29 -25.71 -15.60
C HIS A 91 16.53 -26.38 -16.23
N SER A 92 17.23 -25.67 -17.13
CA SER A 92 18.43 -26.18 -17.82
C SER A 92 19.69 -26.17 -16.93
N PHE A 93 19.62 -25.55 -15.75
CA PHE A 93 20.73 -25.44 -14.80
C PHE A 93 20.67 -26.56 -13.75
N LYS A 94 21.19 -27.74 -14.11
CA LYS A 94 21.39 -28.92 -13.26
C LYS A 94 22.81 -28.89 -12.63
N PRO A 95 22.96 -28.98 -11.30
CA PRO A 95 24.19 -29.54 -10.71
C PRO A 95 23.91 -30.75 -9.78
N VAL A 96 24.20 -31.94 -10.32
CA VAL A 96 24.96 -33.09 -9.76
C VAL A 96 24.77 -33.54 -8.27
N GLU A 97 24.38 -34.82 -8.14
CA GLU A 97 24.40 -35.76 -6.98
C GLU A 97 25.77 -35.88 -6.26
N PRO A 98 25.83 -36.38 -5.00
CA PRO A 98 26.50 -37.69 -4.82
C PRO A 98 25.93 -38.62 -3.69
N PRO A 99 25.94 -39.97 -3.88
CA PRO A 99 25.76 -41.05 -2.87
C PRO A 99 27.13 -41.60 -2.37
N PRO A 100 27.28 -42.65 -1.50
CA PRO A 100 26.34 -43.46 -0.70
C PRO A 100 26.75 -43.61 0.81
N GLU A 101 25.88 -44.10 1.70
CA GLU A 101 26.31 -44.72 2.98
C GLU A 101 25.64 -46.10 3.12
N GLN A 102 26.34 -47.12 2.61
CA GLN A 102 26.12 -48.51 2.98
C GLN A 102 26.93 -48.77 4.25
N ASP A 103 26.31 -49.26 5.31
CA ASP A 103 26.94 -50.30 6.13
C ASP A 103 25.89 -51.35 6.53
N LYS A 104 26.04 -52.52 5.90
CA LYS A 104 25.51 -53.78 6.40
C LYS A 104 26.58 -54.36 7.33
N LYS A 105 26.25 -54.71 8.57
CA LYS A 105 26.87 -55.87 9.21
C LYS A 105 26.06 -56.44 10.40
N ASN A 106 25.37 -57.54 10.08
CA ASN A 106 25.29 -58.80 10.81
C ASN A 106 25.48 -58.80 12.35
N ASP A 107 24.46 -59.25 13.08
CA ASP A 107 24.50 -60.49 13.88
C ASP A 107 23.11 -61.15 13.83
#